data_AF-A0A2P7BSN7-F1
#
_entry.id   AF-A0A2P7BSN7-F1
#
_cell.length_a   1.000
_cell.length_b   1.000
_cell.length_c   1.000
_cell.angle_alpha   90.00
_cell.angle_beta   90.00
_cell.angle_gamma   90.00
#
_symmetry.space_group_name_H-M   'P 1'
#
loop_
_entity.id
_entity.type
_entity.pdbx_description
1 polymer ?
#
loop_
_entity_poly.entity_id
_entity_poly.type
_entity_poly.pdbx_seq_one_letter_code
_entity_poly.pdbx_strand_id
1 'polypeptide(L)'
;MRNDLFNMDTKDGLSDPDPVRRAQIQSKLPLPKRFYKQAAVAEHDGAFAVELDGRVVKTPARQNLSLPTRAAAQLIADEFSAQDKEIDPARMPATRLANTAIDGIVNDPQAVLEDVLRFASSDMLCYRAGSPERLVNRQTELWDPVINWAASHLGARFALAEGVMHVEQPREALGAFSAHLGAFTDPFAIASLHTITTLTGSAILALAVAKGEVSGAEAWELAHVDEDWTIEHWGEDAEAAARRAMREREMIAAVKMLEAVTGG
;
A
#
# COMPACT_ATOMS: atom_id res chain seq x y z
N MET A 1 18.29 26.43 9.97
CA MET A 1 17.03 26.28 9.20
C MET A 1 16.64 24.82 9.34
N ARG A 2 15.54 24.53 10.05
CA ARG A 2 15.18 23.20 10.55
C ARG A 2 14.81 22.25 9.40
N ASN A 3 15.34 21.02 9.42
CA ASN A 3 15.07 19.95 8.45
C ASN A 3 13.72 19.25 8.75
N ASP A 4 12.68 20.04 9.02
CA ASP A 4 11.39 19.59 9.52
C ASP A 4 10.37 19.51 8.37
N LEU A 5 10.66 18.69 7.35
CA LEU A 5 9.78 18.53 6.17
C LEU A 5 8.38 18.01 6.53
N PHE A 6 8.31 17.24 7.61
CA PHE A 6 7.11 16.57 8.10
C PHE A 6 6.68 17.00 9.49
N ASN A 7 7.44 17.89 10.14
CA ASN A 7 7.10 18.41 11.45
C ASN A 7 6.53 19.82 11.28
N MET A 8 5.32 19.89 10.72
CA MET A 8 4.49 21.06 10.91
C MET A 8 4.05 21.09 12.37
N ASP A 9 4.66 21.98 13.16
CA ASP A 9 4.22 22.31 14.52
C ASP A 9 2.76 22.81 14.49
N THR A 10 1.78 21.90 14.52
CA THR A 10 0.38 22.20 14.80
C THR A 10 -0.21 21.13 15.71
N LYS A 11 0.12 21.22 17.01
CA LYS A 11 -0.49 20.42 18.08
C LYS A 11 -2.04 20.45 18.08
N ASP A 12 -2.65 21.41 17.39
CA ASP A 12 -4.10 21.62 17.43
C ASP A 12 -4.87 21.08 16.21
N GLY A 13 -4.21 20.72 15.09
CA GLY A 13 -4.88 20.25 13.86
C GLY A 13 -4.92 18.72 13.69
N LEU A 14 -4.03 18.00 14.38
CA LEU A 14 -3.81 16.55 14.21
C LEU A 14 -4.67 15.69 15.15
N SER A 15 -5.42 16.30 16.07
CA SER A 15 -6.15 15.60 17.14
C SER A 15 -7.66 15.44 16.89
N ASP A 16 -8.18 15.76 15.69
CA ASP A 16 -9.60 15.54 15.41
C ASP A 16 -9.87 14.02 15.32
N PRO A 17 -10.79 13.44 16.12
CA PRO A 17 -11.05 12.01 16.09
C PRO A 17 -11.62 11.54 14.75
N ASP A 18 -12.24 12.42 13.95
CA ASP A 18 -12.83 12.10 12.66
C ASP A 18 -11.75 12.10 11.54
N PRO A 19 -11.45 10.95 10.91
CA PRO A 19 -10.48 10.86 9.82
C PRO A 19 -10.85 11.70 8.59
N VAL A 20 -12.14 11.91 8.31
CA VAL A 20 -12.60 12.71 7.17
C VAL A 20 -12.33 14.19 7.41
N ARG A 21 -12.58 14.68 8.63
CA ARG A 21 -12.27 16.06 9.00
C ARG A 21 -10.77 16.32 9.07
N ARG A 22 -9.98 15.36 9.55
CA ARG A 22 -8.51 15.45 9.49
C ARG A 22 -8.01 15.62 8.06
N ALA A 23 -8.50 14.81 7.13
CA ALA A 23 -8.15 14.92 5.71
C ALA A 23 -8.56 16.29 5.13
N GLN A 24 -9.74 16.81 5.47
CA GLN A 24 -10.20 18.14 5.05
C GLN A 24 -9.41 19.30 5.64
N ILE A 25 -8.89 19.15 6.86
CA ILE A 25 -8.03 20.16 7.51
C ILE A 25 -6.64 20.13 6.87
N GLN A 26 -6.09 18.94 6.63
CA GLN A 26 -4.81 18.77 5.93
C GLN A 26 -4.85 19.29 4.50
N SER A 27 -5.94 19.08 3.76
CA SER A 27 -6.09 19.60 2.39
C SER A 27 -6.16 21.13 2.32
N LYS A 28 -6.32 21.82 3.45
CA LYS A 28 -6.41 23.28 3.56
C LYS A 28 -5.13 23.92 4.13
N LEU A 29 -4.17 23.14 4.61
CA LEU A 29 -2.88 23.67 5.07
C LEU A 29 -2.01 24.06 3.87
N PRO A 30 -1.33 25.21 3.89
CA PRO A 30 -0.47 25.62 2.79
C PRO A 30 0.71 24.65 2.66
N LEU A 31 0.96 24.16 1.45
CA LEU A 31 2.08 23.26 1.17
C LEU A 31 3.42 23.99 1.35
N PRO A 32 4.44 23.34 1.94
CA PRO A 32 5.74 23.96 2.11
C PRO A 32 6.42 24.16 0.76
N LYS A 33 7.06 25.32 0.57
CA LYS A 33 7.83 25.60 -0.64
C LYS A 33 9.03 24.67 -0.74
N ARG A 34 9.36 24.23 -1.97
CA ARG A 34 10.60 23.50 -2.25
C ARG A 34 11.79 24.40 -1.87
N PHE A 35 12.60 23.91 -0.94
CA PHE A 35 13.74 24.65 -0.39
C PHE A 35 15.11 24.06 -0.78
N TYR A 36 15.10 22.97 -1.56
CA TYR A 36 16.30 22.25 -2.00
C TYR A 36 16.42 22.25 -3.51
N LYS A 37 17.66 22.15 -4.01
CA LYS A 37 17.94 22.04 -5.45
C LYS A 37 18.02 20.59 -5.89
N GLN A 38 18.76 19.77 -5.17
CA GLN A 38 19.04 18.38 -5.53
C GLN A 38 18.54 17.42 -4.45
N ALA A 39 17.90 16.34 -4.88
CA ALA A 39 17.68 15.15 -4.06
C ALA A 39 18.61 14.05 -4.55
N ALA A 40 19.24 13.32 -3.63
CA ALA A 40 20.20 12.28 -3.93
C ALA A 40 20.11 11.13 -2.92
N VAL A 41 20.65 9.98 -3.32
CA VAL A 41 20.85 8.83 -2.43
C VAL A 41 22.32 8.80 -2.00
N ALA A 42 22.55 8.70 -0.69
CA ALA A 42 23.86 8.53 -0.10
C ALA A 42 23.92 7.25 0.74
N GLU A 43 25.00 6.50 0.65
CA GLU A 43 25.22 5.31 1.45
C GLU A 43 25.87 5.69 2.78
N HIS A 44 25.26 5.25 3.89
CA HIS A 44 25.72 5.48 5.26
C HIS A 44 25.57 4.18 6.05
N ASP A 45 26.67 3.64 6.57
CA ASP A 45 26.69 2.47 7.46
C ASP A 45 25.92 1.24 6.92
N GLY A 46 26.00 0.99 5.61
CA GLY A 46 25.33 -0.14 4.95
C GLY A 46 23.84 0.08 4.67
N ALA A 47 23.32 1.29 4.88
CA ALA A 47 21.97 1.72 4.48
C ALA A 47 22.04 2.89 3.50
N PHE A 48 20.92 3.16 2.83
CA PHE A 48 20.82 4.21 1.81
C PHE A 48 19.92 5.34 2.30
N ALA A 49 20.51 6.46 2.67
CA ALA A 49 19.81 7.65 3.12
C ALA A 49 19.42 8.55 1.94
N VAL A 50 18.25 9.18 2.05
CA VAL A 50 17.83 10.23 1.13
C VAL A 50 18.36 11.58 1.64
N GLU A 51 19.04 12.31 0.78
CA GLU A 51 19.61 13.62 1.08
C GLU A 51 19.04 14.71 0.18
N LEU A 52 18.79 15.88 0.78
CA LEU A 52 18.42 17.11 0.09
C LEU A 52 19.56 18.12 0.24
N ASP A 53 20.19 18.50 -0.86
CA ASP A 53 21.40 19.34 -0.90
C ASP A 53 22.49 18.87 0.11
N GLY A 54 22.71 17.55 0.18
CA GLY A 54 23.69 16.91 1.07
C GLY A 54 23.26 16.78 2.54
N ARG A 55 21.98 17.01 2.86
CA ARG A 55 21.44 16.84 4.21
C ARG A 55 20.44 15.69 4.25
N VAL A 56 20.68 14.73 5.14
CA VAL A 56 19.78 13.60 5.37
C VAL A 56 18.37 14.08 5.75
N VAL A 57 17.39 13.56 5.02
CA VAL A 57 15.97 13.77 5.29
C VAL A 57 15.59 13.03 6.57
N LYS A 58 14.73 13.66 7.37
CA LYS A 58 14.21 13.08 8.60
C LYS A 58 12.75 12.67 8.42
N THR A 59 12.36 11.57 9.05
CA THR A 59 10.97 11.16 9.19
C THR A 59 10.22 12.11 10.15
N PRO A 60 8.88 12.10 10.19
CA PRO A 60 8.10 12.82 11.20
C PRO A 60 8.57 12.56 12.64
N ALA A 61 8.92 11.32 12.98
CA ALA A 61 9.48 10.96 14.30
C ALA A 61 10.98 11.25 14.45
N ARG A 62 11.56 12.05 13.55
CA ARG A 62 12.96 12.53 13.55
C ARG A 62 14.02 11.45 13.36
N GLN A 63 13.64 10.30 12.83
CA GLN A 63 14.58 9.25 12.40
C GLN A 63 15.21 9.61 11.05
N ASN A 64 16.35 9.00 10.72
CA ASN A 64 16.90 9.13 9.37
C ASN A 64 16.00 8.41 8.37
N LEU A 65 15.68 9.05 7.25
CA LEU A 65 15.00 8.40 6.13
C LEU A 65 16.01 7.54 5.35
N SER A 66 16.33 6.39 5.94
CA SER A 66 17.29 5.41 5.44
C SER A 66 16.58 4.11 5.07
N LEU A 67 16.97 3.53 3.93
CA LEU A 67 16.35 2.36 3.35
C LEU A 67 17.38 1.23 3.17
N PRO A 68 16.95 -0.04 3.16
CA PRO A 68 17.85 -1.18 3.10
C PRO A 68 18.55 -1.32 1.74
N THR A 69 17.95 -0.79 0.67
CA THR A 69 18.49 -0.90 -0.69
C THR A 69 18.57 0.46 -1.37
N ARG A 70 19.55 0.59 -2.28
CA ARG A 70 19.71 1.79 -3.10
C ARG A 70 18.49 2.04 -3.99
N ALA A 71 17.90 0.98 -4.51
CA ALA A 71 16.71 1.04 -5.36
C ALA A 71 15.53 1.66 -4.60
N ALA A 72 15.28 1.23 -3.36
CA ALA A 72 14.20 1.77 -2.54
C ALA A 72 14.43 3.25 -2.19
N ALA A 73 15.67 3.63 -1.81
CA ALA A 73 16.01 5.03 -1.56
C ALA A 73 15.87 5.91 -2.82
N GLN A 74 16.15 5.36 -4.00
CA GLN A 74 16.04 6.08 -5.26
C GLN A 74 14.58 6.42 -5.58
N LEU A 75 13.62 5.54 -5.31
CA LEU A 75 12.19 5.83 -5.48
C LEU A 75 11.78 7.11 -4.74
N ILE A 76 12.27 7.28 -3.52
CA ILE A 76 11.99 8.45 -2.69
C ILE A 76 12.74 9.68 -3.22
N ALA A 77 14.02 9.56 -3.56
CA ALA A 77 14.79 10.66 -4.13
C ALA A 77 14.15 11.19 -5.44
N ASP A 78 13.56 10.30 -6.24
CA ASP A 78 12.82 10.65 -7.45
C ASP A 78 11.52 11.43 -7.13
N GLU A 79 10.79 11.04 -6.09
CA GLU A 79 9.60 11.78 -5.62
C GLU A 79 9.94 13.20 -5.16
N PHE A 80 11.03 13.37 -4.42
CA PHE A 80 11.55 14.69 -4.04
C PHE A 80 11.99 15.48 -5.28
N SER A 81 12.69 14.84 -6.21
CA SER A 81 13.13 15.50 -7.45
C SER A 81 11.96 16.01 -8.29
N ALA A 82 10.84 15.27 -8.30
CA ALA A 82 9.63 15.59 -9.05
C ALA A 82 8.75 16.71 -8.46
N GLN A 83 9.02 17.18 -7.24
CA GLN A 83 8.30 18.32 -6.66
C GLN A 83 8.68 19.62 -7.39
N ASP A 84 7.72 20.49 -7.72
CA ASP A 84 8.03 21.75 -8.40
C ASP A 84 8.26 22.88 -7.37
N LYS A 85 7.31 23.82 -7.26
CA LYS A 85 7.40 24.97 -6.34
C LYS A 85 7.10 24.61 -4.90
N GLU A 86 6.28 23.60 -4.70
CA GLU A 86 5.76 23.16 -3.42
C GLU A 86 5.96 21.64 -3.30
N ILE A 87 6.18 21.20 -2.07
CA ILE A 87 6.30 19.78 -1.72
C ILE A 87 4.89 19.31 -1.36
N ASP A 88 4.34 18.42 -2.18
CA ASP A 88 3.01 17.85 -2.03
C ASP A 88 3.09 16.38 -1.57
N PRO A 89 2.81 16.08 -0.27
CA PRO A 89 2.81 14.72 0.24
C PRO A 89 1.84 13.77 -0.48
N ALA A 90 0.77 14.28 -1.11
CA ALA A 90 -0.16 13.45 -1.89
C ALA A 90 0.50 12.89 -3.16
N ARG A 91 1.61 13.49 -3.61
CA ARG A 91 2.43 13.06 -4.74
C ARG A 91 3.69 12.33 -4.32
N MET A 92 3.81 11.96 -3.04
CA MET A 92 4.97 11.27 -2.48
C MET A 92 4.59 9.98 -1.72
N PRO A 93 3.88 9.04 -2.38
CA PRO A 93 3.43 7.80 -1.73
C PRO A 93 4.57 6.90 -1.22
N ALA A 94 5.70 6.78 -1.93
CA ALA A 94 6.85 5.99 -1.48
C ALA A 94 7.48 6.61 -0.21
N THR A 95 7.57 7.93 -0.15
CA THR A 95 8.05 8.66 1.04
C THR A 95 7.12 8.45 2.24
N ARG A 96 5.80 8.54 2.02
CA ARG A 96 4.80 8.26 3.07
C ARG A 96 4.91 6.84 3.60
N LEU A 97 5.00 5.86 2.69
CA LEU A 97 5.13 4.45 3.04
C LEU A 97 6.40 4.21 3.86
N ALA A 98 7.53 4.77 3.43
CA ALA A 98 8.81 4.67 4.16
C ALA A 98 8.75 5.32 5.56
N ASN A 99 8.08 6.48 5.69
CA ASN A 99 7.87 7.10 7.00
C ASN A 99 7.05 6.17 7.92
N THR A 100 5.96 5.58 7.42
CA THR A 100 5.15 4.61 8.19
C THR A 100 5.97 3.38 8.58
N ALA A 101 6.80 2.87 7.67
CA ALA A 101 7.68 1.73 7.95
C ALA A 101 8.64 2.05 9.11
N ILE A 102 9.35 3.17 9.03
CA ILE A 102 10.39 3.56 10.01
C ILE A 102 9.79 3.97 11.35
N ASP A 103 8.75 4.81 11.35
CA ASP A 103 8.23 5.40 12.57
C ASP A 103 7.23 4.48 13.30
N GLY A 104 6.53 3.61 12.56
CA GLY A 104 5.52 2.71 13.08
C GLY A 104 5.95 1.25 13.07
N ILE A 105 6.10 0.68 11.88
CA ILE A 105 6.17 -0.78 11.68
C ILE A 105 7.44 -1.39 12.28
N VAL A 106 8.59 -0.70 12.23
CA VAL A 106 9.85 -1.19 12.85
C VAL A 106 9.66 -1.61 14.30
N ASN A 107 8.80 -0.94 15.06
CA ASN A 107 8.60 -1.20 16.48
C ASN A 107 7.64 -2.38 16.74
N ASP A 108 6.68 -2.61 15.85
CA ASP A 108 5.70 -3.70 15.96
C ASP A 108 5.29 -4.26 14.58
N PRO A 109 6.20 -5.00 13.90
CA PRO A 109 5.91 -5.56 12.59
C PRO A 109 4.81 -6.63 12.63
N GLN A 110 4.73 -7.34 13.76
CA GLN A 110 3.81 -8.45 13.95
C GLN A 110 2.35 -7.98 13.97
N ALA A 111 2.04 -6.87 14.64
CA ALA A 111 0.68 -6.32 14.64
C ALA A 111 0.18 -5.96 13.23
N VAL A 112 1.08 -5.53 12.34
CA VAL A 112 0.74 -5.19 10.95
C VAL A 112 0.50 -6.44 10.12
N LEU A 113 1.34 -7.47 10.27
CA LEU A 113 1.11 -8.78 9.63
C LEU A 113 -0.19 -9.43 10.11
N GLU A 114 -0.52 -9.29 11.39
CA GLU A 114 -1.81 -9.75 11.94
C GLU A 114 -2.99 -8.98 11.35
N ASP A 115 -2.83 -7.69 11.04
CA ASP A 115 -3.85 -6.92 10.33
C ASP A 115 -4.05 -7.43 8.90
N VAL A 116 -2.97 -7.72 8.17
CA VAL A 116 -3.06 -8.36 6.84
C VAL A 116 -3.74 -9.73 6.92
N LEU A 117 -3.43 -10.52 7.96
CA LEU A 117 -4.10 -11.80 8.18
C LEU A 117 -5.60 -11.63 8.51
N ARG A 118 -6.00 -10.55 9.21
CA ARG A 118 -7.42 -10.23 9.40
C ARG A 118 -8.12 -9.97 8.08
N PHE A 119 -7.49 -9.24 7.15
CA PHE A 119 -8.04 -9.11 5.79
C PHE A 119 -8.23 -10.45 5.11
N ALA A 120 -7.27 -11.38 5.21
CA ALA A 120 -7.41 -12.73 4.63
C ALA A 120 -8.62 -13.50 5.19
N SER A 121 -9.03 -13.26 6.44
CA SER A 121 -10.21 -13.89 7.04
C SER A 121 -11.54 -13.41 6.44
N SER A 122 -11.53 -12.26 5.79
CA SER A 122 -12.68 -11.70 5.07
C SER A 122 -12.24 -11.13 3.72
N ASP A 123 -11.41 -11.88 3.00
CA ASP A 123 -10.78 -11.40 1.77
C ASP A 123 -11.83 -11.13 0.69
N MET A 124 -11.70 -9.99 -0.02
CA MET A 124 -12.64 -9.58 -1.07
C MET A 124 -12.88 -10.69 -2.11
N LEU A 125 -11.84 -11.42 -2.51
CA LEU A 125 -11.96 -12.50 -3.51
C LEU A 125 -12.83 -13.68 -3.07
N CYS A 126 -13.09 -13.80 -1.77
CA CYS A 126 -13.93 -14.87 -1.20
C CYS A 126 -15.42 -14.54 -1.27
N TYR A 127 -15.82 -13.28 -1.50
CA TYR A 127 -17.23 -12.88 -1.52
C TYR A 127 -17.69 -12.63 -2.95
N ARG A 128 -18.49 -13.54 -3.49
CA ARG A 128 -18.96 -13.52 -4.88
C ARG A 128 -20.36 -12.93 -4.99
N ALA A 129 -20.60 -12.21 -6.08
CA ALA A 129 -21.94 -11.79 -6.43
C ALA A 129 -22.81 -13.03 -6.70
N GLY A 130 -24.06 -13.03 -6.23
CA GLY A 130 -25.05 -14.05 -6.60
C GLY A 130 -25.81 -13.72 -7.89
N SER A 131 -25.73 -12.46 -8.35
CA SER A 131 -26.35 -11.98 -9.60
C SER A 131 -25.79 -10.60 -9.98
N PRO A 132 -25.92 -10.15 -11.25
CA PRO A 132 -26.39 -10.90 -12.41
C PRO A 132 -25.37 -11.99 -12.85
N GLU A 133 -25.84 -13.02 -13.58
CA GLU A 133 -25.02 -14.16 -14.03
C GLU A 133 -23.74 -13.74 -14.76
N ARG A 134 -23.79 -12.65 -15.54
CA ARG A 134 -22.61 -12.13 -16.23
C ARG A 134 -21.52 -11.62 -15.29
N LEU A 135 -21.90 -11.01 -14.16
CA LEU A 135 -20.94 -10.58 -13.14
C LEU A 135 -20.37 -11.78 -12.39
N VAL A 136 -21.21 -12.75 -12.05
CA VAL A 136 -20.80 -14.03 -11.43
C VAL A 136 -19.74 -14.71 -12.30
N ASN A 137 -20.00 -14.84 -13.61
CA ASN A 137 -19.08 -15.47 -14.55
C ASN A 137 -17.78 -14.67 -14.69
N ARG A 138 -17.84 -13.33 -14.75
CA ARG A 138 -16.65 -12.48 -14.82
C ARG A 138 -15.79 -12.61 -13.56
N GLN A 139 -16.39 -12.56 -12.37
CA GLN A 139 -15.66 -12.78 -11.11
C GLN A 139 -15.03 -14.18 -11.07
N THR A 140 -15.77 -15.21 -11.51
CA THR A 140 -15.26 -16.59 -11.56
C THR A 140 -14.04 -16.69 -12.48
N GLU A 141 -14.14 -16.18 -13.70
CA GLU A 141 -13.06 -16.21 -14.70
C GLU A 141 -11.79 -15.49 -14.21
N LEU A 142 -11.95 -14.35 -13.54
CA LEU A 142 -10.83 -13.50 -13.14
C LEU A 142 -10.24 -13.86 -11.77
N TRP A 143 -11.06 -14.22 -10.78
CA TRP A 143 -10.59 -14.43 -9.40
C TRP A 143 -10.26 -15.89 -9.08
N ASP A 144 -10.88 -16.86 -9.74
CA ASP A 144 -10.60 -18.28 -9.47
C ASP A 144 -9.15 -18.68 -9.73
N PRO A 145 -8.45 -18.15 -10.76
CA PRO A 145 -7.02 -18.39 -10.92
C PRO A 145 -6.20 -18.05 -9.66
N VAL A 146 -6.47 -16.89 -9.04
CA VAL A 146 -5.77 -16.45 -7.82
C VAL A 146 -6.15 -17.30 -6.60
N ILE A 147 -7.43 -17.66 -6.45
CA ILE A 147 -7.88 -18.55 -5.37
C ILE A 147 -7.27 -19.95 -5.52
N ASN A 148 -7.22 -20.48 -6.74
CA ASN A 148 -6.61 -21.77 -7.04
C ASN A 148 -5.10 -21.74 -6.83
N TRP A 149 -4.43 -20.63 -7.16
CA TRP A 149 -3.03 -20.41 -6.83
C TRP A 149 -2.81 -20.45 -5.31
N ALA A 150 -3.62 -19.74 -4.52
CA ALA A 150 -3.50 -19.75 -3.06
C ALA A 150 -3.65 -21.18 -2.49
N ALA A 151 -4.62 -21.95 -3.00
CA ALA A 151 -4.81 -23.33 -2.60
C ALA A 151 -3.64 -24.26 -2.97
N SER A 152 -3.06 -24.09 -4.15
CA SER A 152 -2.03 -25.00 -4.71
C SER A 152 -0.60 -24.65 -4.27
N HIS A 153 -0.26 -23.36 -4.22
CA HIS A 153 1.10 -22.89 -3.94
C HIS A 153 1.29 -22.49 -2.48
N LEU A 154 0.24 -22.02 -1.81
CA LEU A 154 0.29 -21.65 -0.39
C LEU A 154 -0.26 -22.75 0.52
N GLY A 155 -0.97 -23.73 -0.03
CA GLY A 155 -1.76 -24.68 0.76
C GLY A 155 -2.97 -24.02 1.45
N ALA A 156 -3.32 -22.78 1.08
CA ALA A 156 -4.38 -22.00 1.71
C ALA A 156 -5.69 -22.14 0.95
N ARG A 157 -6.53 -23.10 1.35
CA ARG A 157 -7.84 -23.35 0.74
C ARG A 157 -8.93 -22.50 1.39
N PHE A 158 -9.18 -21.31 0.84
CA PHE A 158 -10.24 -20.42 1.30
C PHE A 158 -11.63 -20.90 0.90
N ALA A 159 -12.61 -20.63 1.76
CA ALA A 159 -14.02 -20.86 1.48
C ALA A 159 -14.61 -19.65 0.74
N LEU A 160 -15.38 -19.92 -0.32
CA LEU A 160 -16.11 -18.91 -1.07
C LEU A 160 -17.51 -18.74 -0.49
N ALA A 161 -17.97 -17.49 -0.44
CA ALA A 161 -19.28 -17.07 0.01
C ALA A 161 -20.05 -16.44 -1.15
N GLU A 162 -21.37 -16.66 -1.19
CA GLU A 162 -22.26 -15.96 -2.12
C GLU A 162 -22.99 -14.83 -1.36
N GLY A 163 -22.97 -13.62 -1.94
CA GLY A 163 -23.64 -12.45 -1.37
C GLY A 163 -22.95 -11.93 -0.12
N VAL A 164 -23.75 -11.43 0.83
CA VAL A 164 -23.26 -10.68 2.02
C VAL A 164 -23.11 -11.53 3.27
N MET A 165 -23.34 -12.84 3.17
CA MET A 165 -23.26 -13.73 4.33
C MET A 165 -21.80 -14.04 4.65
N HIS A 166 -21.37 -13.67 5.85
CA HIS A 166 -20.02 -13.98 6.33
C HIS A 166 -19.79 -15.49 6.41
N VAL A 167 -18.64 -15.94 5.91
CA VAL A 167 -18.16 -17.31 6.03
C VAL A 167 -16.87 -17.31 6.83
N GLU A 168 -16.85 -18.07 7.92
CA GLU A 168 -15.65 -18.28 8.71
C GLU A 168 -14.63 -19.09 7.89
N GLN A 169 -13.43 -18.54 7.73
CA GLN A 169 -12.37 -19.19 6.95
C GLN A 169 -11.77 -20.37 7.70
N PRO A 170 -11.42 -21.48 7.01
CA PRO A 170 -10.77 -22.62 7.65
C PRO A 170 -9.49 -22.21 8.38
N ARG A 171 -9.31 -22.68 9.61
CA ARG A 171 -8.11 -22.38 10.42
C ARG A 171 -6.83 -22.83 9.73
N GLU A 172 -6.90 -23.95 9.01
CA GLU A 172 -5.79 -24.50 8.22
C GLU A 172 -5.40 -23.55 7.09
N ALA A 173 -6.38 -22.91 6.42
CA ALA A 173 -6.11 -21.96 5.34
C ALA A 173 -5.44 -20.69 5.87
N LEU A 174 -5.95 -20.13 6.97
CA LEU A 174 -5.34 -18.97 7.62
C LEU A 174 -3.95 -19.29 8.19
N GLY A 175 -3.75 -20.48 8.75
CA GLY A 175 -2.45 -20.94 9.22
C GLY A 175 -1.41 -21.06 8.10
N ALA A 176 -1.81 -21.64 6.97
CA ALA A 176 -0.95 -21.77 5.79
C ALA A 176 -0.60 -20.40 5.19
N PHE A 177 -1.60 -19.52 5.05
CA PHE A 177 -1.41 -18.14 4.60
C PHE A 177 -0.48 -17.34 5.52
N SER A 178 -0.70 -17.44 6.83
CA SER A 178 0.13 -16.79 7.86
C SER A 178 1.60 -17.24 7.81
N ALA A 179 1.86 -18.52 7.54
CA ALA A 179 3.23 -19.01 7.37
C ALA A 179 3.96 -18.34 6.22
N HIS A 180 3.27 -18.03 5.11
CA HIS A 180 3.84 -17.30 3.99
C HIS A 180 4.01 -15.80 4.28
N LEU A 181 3.10 -15.19 5.03
CA LEU A 181 3.25 -13.81 5.51
C LEU A 181 4.44 -13.66 6.46
N GLY A 182 4.66 -14.63 7.34
CA GLY A 182 5.76 -14.62 8.31
C GLY A 182 7.17 -14.67 7.69
N ALA A 183 7.28 -14.93 6.39
CA ALA A 183 8.55 -14.84 5.66
C ALA A 183 8.99 -13.39 5.41
N PHE A 184 8.09 -12.41 5.53
CA PHE A 184 8.40 -11.00 5.35
C PHE A 184 8.81 -10.38 6.68
N THR A 185 10.12 -10.13 6.84
CA THR A 185 10.67 -9.51 8.06
C THR A 185 11.08 -8.06 7.86
N ASP A 186 11.18 -7.60 6.61
CA ASP A 186 11.56 -6.23 6.30
C ASP A 186 10.36 -5.27 6.51
N PRO A 187 10.49 -4.21 7.33
CA PRO A 187 9.41 -3.27 7.61
C PRO A 187 8.84 -2.57 6.37
N PHE A 188 9.64 -2.31 5.35
CA PHE A 188 9.17 -1.68 4.11
C PHE A 188 8.39 -2.66 3.25
N ALA A 189 8.80 -3.94 3.22
CA ALA A 189 8.03 -5.00 2.59
C ALA A 189 6.67 -5.20 3.29
N ILE A 190 6.65 -5.22 4.61
CA ILE A 190 5.42 -5.34 5.42
C ILE A 190 4.51 -4.12 5.19
N ALA A 191 5.06 -2.91 5.18
CA ALA A 191 4.31 -1.69 4.85
C ALA A 191 3.67 -1.79 3.46
N SER A 192 4.43 -2.25 2.48
CA SER A 192 3.97 -2.40 1.10
C SER A 192 2.86 -3.44 0.97
N LEU A 193 3.01 -4.60 1.62
CA LEU A 193 1.98 -5.63 1.69
C LEU A 193 0.68 -5.11 2.30
N HIS A 194 0.77 -4.36 3.40
CA HIS A 194 -0.37 -3.74 4.06
C HIS A 194 -1.06 -2.71 3.17
N THR A 195 -0.30 -1.83 2.51
CA THR A 195 -0.84 -0.86 1.55
C THR A 195 -1.55 -1.56 0.39
N ILE A 196 -0.94 -2.57 -0.23
CA ILE A 196 -1.58 -3.33 -1.32
C ILE A 196 -2.87 -3.99 -0.84
N THR A 197 -2.83 -4.62 0.34
CA THR A 197 -3.99 -5.30 0.95
C THR A 197 -5.16 -4.34 1.16
N THR A 198 -4.89 -3.17 1.75
CA THR A 198 -5.93 -2.19 2.08
C THR A 198 -6.50 -1.49 0.86
N LEU A 199 -5.68 -1.24 -0.17
CA LEU A 199 -6.12 -0.61 -1.41
C LEU A 199 -6.97 -1.54 -2.28
N THR A 200 -6.70 -2.84 -2.24
CA THR A 200 -7.40 -3.87 -3.02
C THR A 200 -8.52 -4.56 -2.25
N GLY A 201 -8.52 -4.48 -0.92
CA GLY A 201 -9.39 -5.28 -0.06
C GLY A 201 -9.00 -6.77 -0.01
N SER A 202 -7.84 -7.14 -0.55
CA SER A 202 -7.41 -8.54 -0.67
C SER A 202 -5.97 -8.73 -0.21
N ALA A 203 -5.80 -9.48 0.87
CA ALA A 203 -4.50 -9.97 1.32
C ALA A 203 -3.97 -11.03 0.36
N ILE A 204 -4.86 -11.83 -0.25
CA ILE A 204 -4.49 -12.83 -1.24
C ILE A 204 -3.82 -12.17 -2.46
N LEU A 205 -4.39 -11.09 -3.01
CA LEU A 205 -3.76 -10.33 -4.10
C LEU A 205 -2.42 -9.73 -3.67
N ALA A 206 -2.34 -9.16 -2.46
CA ALA A 206 -1.08 -8.59 -1.96
C ALA A 206 0.04 -9.64 -1.91
N LEU A 207 -0.26 -10.84 -1.40
CA LEU A 207 0.71 -11.93 -1.34
C LEU A 207 1.02 -12.51 -2.73
N ALA A 208 0.05 -12.55 -3.64
CA ALA A 208 0.25 -12.97 -5.03
C ALA A 208 1.24 -12.03 -5.75
N VAL A 209 1.08 -10.71 -5.57
CA VAL A 209 2.05 -9.72 -6.07
C VAL A 209 3.43 -9.93 -5.46
N ALA A 210 3.49 -10.08 -4.13
CA ALA A 210 4.76 -10.26 -3.42
C ALA A 210 5.52 -11.53 -3.82
N LYS A 211 4.81 -12.54 -4.32
CA LYS A 211 5.36 -13.81 -4.81
C LYS A 211 5.54 -13.85 -6.33
N GLY A 212 5.20 -12.78 -7.04
CA GLY A 212 5.32 -12.68 -8.49
C GLY A 212 4.33 -13.55 -9.26
N GLU A 213 3.23 -13.97 -8.65
CA GLU A 213 2.16 -14.71 -9.33
C GLU A 213 1.37 -13.80 -10.28
N VAL A 214 1.08 -12.59 -9.81
CA VAL A 214 0.43 -11.53 -10.60
C VAL A 214 1.25 -10.26 -10.50
N SER A 215 1.28 -9.47 -11.56
CA SER A 215 1.85 -8.14 -11.51
C SER A 215 1.00 -7.19 -10.67
N GLY A 216 1.58 -6.07 -10.23
CA GLY A 216 0.82 -5.02 -9.54
C GLY A 216 -0.33 -4.43 -10.37
N ALA A 217 -0.16 -4.37 -11.70
CA ALA A 217 -1.19 -3.89 -12.62
C ALA A 217 -2.35 -4.89 -12.73
N GLU A 218 -2.05 -6.17 -12.90
CA GLU A 218 -3.08 -7.23 -12.91
C GLU A 218 -3.82 -7.29 -11.57
N ALA A 219 -3.11 -7.20 -10.44
CA ALA A 219 -3.76 -7.15 -9.13
C ALA A 219 -4.70 -5.95 -8.97
N TRP A 220 -4.34 -4.80 -9.55
CA TRP A 220 -5.20 -3.61 -9.55
C TRP A 220 -6.47 -3.84 -10.37
N GLU A 221 -6.37 -4.44 -11.56
CA GLU A 221 -7.54 -4.78 -12.39
C GLU A 221 -8.44 -5.81 -11.69
N LEU A 222 -7.85 -6.87 -11.13
CA LEU A 222 -8.56 -7.90 -10.38
C LEU A 222 -9.30 -7.34 -9.17
N ALA A 223 -8.71 -6.39 -8.46
CA ALA A 223 -9.33 -5.78 -7.28
C ALA A 223 -10.57 -4.94 -7.60
N HIS A 224 -10.73 -4.48 -8.84
CA HIS A 224 -11.74 -3.50 -9.21
C HIS A 224 -12.77 -4.02 -10.22
N VAL A 225 -12.86 -5.35 -10.41
CA VAL A 225 -13.82 -5.99 -11.32
C VAL A 225 -15.27 -5.50 -11.13
N ASP A 226 -15.70 -5.34 -9.87
CA ASP A 226 -17.06 -4.89 -9.54
C ASP A 226 -17.28 -3.39 -9.82
N GLU A 227 -16.27 -2.56 -9.55
CA GLU A 227 -16.30 -1.13 -9.87
C GLU A 227 -16.33 -0.93 -11.39
N ASP A 228 -15.52 -1.69 -12.14
CA ASP A 228 -15.43 -1.60 -13.59
C ASP A 228 -16.72 -2.07 -14.25
N TRP A 229 -17.33 -3.16 -13.73
CA TRP A 229 -18.66 -3.58 -14.13
C TRP A 229 -19.71 -2.48 -13.92
N THR A 230 -19.66 -1.80 -12.77
CA THR A 230 -20.58 -0.70 -12.42
C THR A 230 -20.41 0.48 -13.39
N ILE A 231 -19.17 0.86 -13.67
CA ILE A 231 -18.82 1.95 -14.61
C ILE A 231 -19.29 1.62 -16.03
N GLU A 232 -19.11 0.37 -16.50
CA GLU A 232 -19.58 -0.07 -17.81
C GLU A 232 -21.10 0.11 -17.99
N HIS A 233 -21.89 -0.05 -16.92
CA HIS A 233 -23.35 -0.03 -16.98
C HIS A 233 -23.96 1.35 -16.71
N TRP A 234 -23.32 2.16 -15.85
CA TRP A 234 -23.88 3.41 -15.36
C TRP A 234 -23.00 4.64 -15.62
N GLY A 235 -21.85 4.46 -16.26
CA GLY A 235 -20.89 5.50 -16.56
C GLY A 235 -19.97 5.82 -15.37
N GLU A 236 -18.88 6.52 -15.67
CA GLU A 236 -17.88 6.92 -14.69
C GLU A 236 -18.22 8.28 -14.08
N ASP A 237 -18.06 8.41 -12.77
CA ASP A 237 -18.08 9.69 -12.06
C ASP A 237 -16.66 10.28 -11.98
N ALA A 238 -16.50 11.56 -12.31
CA ALA A 238 -15.18 12.19 -12.38
C ALA A 238 -14.47 12.26 -11.02
N GLU A 239 -15.21 12.37 -9.90
CA GLU A 239 -14.63 12.34 -8.56
C GLU A 239 -14.19 10.93 -8.17
N ALA A 240 -14.97 9.91 -8.53
CA ALA A 240 -14.59 8.50 -8.37
C ALA A 240 -13.34 8.16 -9.19
N ALA A 241 -13.26 8.60 -10.44
CA ALA A 241 -12.10 8.42 -11.31
C ALA A 241 -10.83 9.05 -10.72
N ALA A 242 -10.93 10.29 -10.24
CA ALA A 242 -9.82 10.99 -9.61
C ALA A 242 -9.33 10.28 -8.34
N ARG A 243 -10.25 9.80 -7.48
CA ARG A 243 -9.91 9.01 -6.29
C ARG A 243 -9.24 7.69 -6.67
N ARG A 244 -9.74 6.99 -7.69
CA ARG A 244 -9.15 5.75 -8.18
C ARG A 244 -7.73 5.97 -8.69
N ALA A 245 -7.49 6.98 -9.52
CA ALA A 245 -6.16 7.31 -10.04
C ALA A 245 -5.16 7.64 -8.92
N MET A 246 -5.60 8.29 -7.83
CA MET A 246 -4.74 8.55 -6.68
C MET A 246 -4.41 7.26 -5.91
N ARG A 247 -5.40 6.39 -5.68
CA ARG A 247 -5.17 5.07 -5.05
C ARG A 247 -4.25 4.19 -5.91
N GLU A 248 -4.39 4.24 -7.23
CA GLU A 248 -3.55 3.48 -8.16
C GLU A 248 -2.08 3.93 -8.10
N ARG A 249 -1.81 5.24 -7.98
CA ARG A 249 -0.44 5.74 -7.76
C ARG A 249 0.14 5.23 -6.46
N GLU A 250 -0.67 5.14 -5.40
CA GLU A 250 -0.25 4.60 -4.12
C GLU A 250 0.03 3.09 -4.22
N MET A 251 -0.82 2.34 -4.93
CA MET A 251 -0.61 0.93 -5.25
C MET A 251 0.72 0.72 -5.99
N ILE A 252 0.96 1.46 -7.07
CA ILE A 252 2.20 1.35 -7.87
C ILE A 252 3.44 1.64 -7.02
N ALA A 253 3.38 2.66 -6.15
CA ALA A 253 4.48 2.98 -5.27
C ALA A 253 4.76 1.86 -4.25
N ALA A 254 3.72 1.25 -3.68
CA ALA A 254 3.85 0.11 -2.78
C ALA A 254 4.45 -1.12 -3.49
N VAL A 255 3.99 -1.43 -4.71
CA VAL A 255 4.55 -2.54 -5.50
C VAL A 255 6.03 -2.31 -5.83
N LYS A 256 6.39 -1.12 -6.30
CA LYS A 256 7.80 -0.77 -6.59
C LYS A 256 8.66 -0.82 -5.34
N MET A 257 8.15 -0.35 -4.19
CA MET A 257 8.87 -0.43 -2.92
C MET A 257 9.11 -1.89 -2.53
N LEU A 258 8.07 -2.73 -2.61
CA LEU A 258 8.16 -4.16 -2.31
C LEU A 258 9.20 -4.86 -3.18
N GLU A 259 9.19 -4.63 -4.49
CA GLU A 259 10.18 -5.17 -5.42
C GLU A 259 11.59 -4.66 -5.08
N ALA A 260 11.73 -3.37 -4.77
CA ALA A 260 13.02 -2.75 -4.48
C ALA A 260 13.66 -3.25 -3.19
N VAL A 261 12.88 -3.73 -2.22
CA VAL A 261 13.41 -4.26 -0.95
C VAL A 261 13.50 -5.79 -0.91
N THR A 262 12.80 -6.50 -1.80
CA THR A 262 12.86 -7.97 -1.89
C THR A 262 13.76 -8.48 -3.02
N GLY A 263 14.03 -7.67 -4.05
CA GLY A 263 14.86 -8.02 -5.22
C GLY A 263 16.37 -7.81 -5.05
N GLY A 264 16.87 -7.77 -3.80
CA GLY A 264 18.28 -7.60 -3.45
C GLY A 264 18.98 -8.91 -3.13
#